data_AF-A0A011TYY6-F1
#
_entry.id   AF-A0A011TYY6-F1
#
_cell.length_a   1.000
_cell.length_b   1.000
_cell.length_c   1.000
_cell.angle_alpha   90.00
_cell.angle_beta   90.00
_cell.angle_gamma   90.00
#
_symmetry.space_group_name_H-M   'P 1'
#
loop_
_entity.id
_entity.type
_entity.pdbx_description
1 polymer ?
#
loop_
_entity_poly.entity_id
_entity_poly.type
_entity_poly.pdbx_seq_one_letter_code
_entity_poly.pdbx_strand_id
1 'polypeptide(L)' 'MMDTGSVIATEADIEEIAREGYDRCHPDDSFADLVHRSAFSKEDRYLLRQWLDYARVKARAAGKP' A
#
# COMPACT_ATOMS: atom_id res chain seq x y z
N MET A 1 29.77 -15.24 7.85
CA MET A 1 29.51 -13.89 7.32
C MET A 1 28.50 -14.02 6.20
N MET A 2 27.23 -14.13 6.53
CA MET A 2 26.11 -13.88 5.62
C MET A 2 25.13 -13.07 6.46
N ASP A 3 25.20 -11.76 6.29
CA ASP A 3 24.14 -10.88 6.70
C ASP A 3 22.99 -11.16 5.73
N THR A 4 22.11 -12.08 6.11
CA THR A 4 20.81 -12.23 5.45
C THR A 4 19.98 -11.04 5.90
N GLY A 5 20.32 -9.86 5.37
CA GLY A 5 19.50 -8.67 5.50
C GLY A 5 18.14 -9.02 4.92
N SER A 6 17.19 -9.35 5.79
CA SER A 6 15.77 -9.36 5.46
C SER A 6 15.47 -7.94 4.97
N VAL A 7 15.48 -7.74 3.66
CA VAL A 7 15.15 -6.44 3.09
C VAL A 7 13.65 -6.29 3.25
N ILE A 8 13.26 -5.42 4.19
CA ILE A 8 11.87 -5.17 4.50
C ILE A 8 11.36 -4.16 3.48
N ALA A 9 10.29 -4.56 2.76
CA ALA A 9 9.60 -3.73 1.79
C ALA A 9 9.55 -2.25 2.20
N THR A 10 10.01 -1.38 1.32
CA THR A 10 10.01 0.06 1.59
C THR A 10 8.58 0.60 1.61
N GLU A 11 8.36 1.77 2.24
CA GLU A 11 7.04 2.42 2.19
C GLU A 11 6.64 2.78 0.75
N ALA A 12 7.61 3.07 -0.13
CA ALA A 12 7.35 3.28 -1.55
C ALA A 12 6.85 2.01 -2.25
N ASP A 13 7.40 0.84 -1.93
CA ASP A 13 6.92 -0.44 -2.46
C ASP A 13 5.51 -0.76 -1.96
N ILE A 14 5.24 -0.46 -0.69
CA ILE A 14 3.91 -0.64 -0.09
C ILE A 14 2.90 0.28 -0.79
N GLU A 15 3.23 1.55 -0.99
CA GLU A 15 2.34 2.51 -1.68
C GLU A 15 2.13 2.13 -3.15
N GLU A 16 3.16 1.67 -3.86
CA GLU A 16 3.03 1.22 -5.25
C GLU A 16 2.07 0.03 -5.38
N ILE A 17 2.24 -0.99 -4.53
CA ILE A 17 1.37 -2.17 -4.53
C ILE A 17 -0.07 -1.80 -4.15
N ALA A 18 -0.24 -0.88 -3.18
CA ALA A 18 -1.55 -0.39 -2.77
C ALA A 18 -2.23 0.38 -3.91
N ARG A 19 -1.51 1.30 -4.55
CA ARG A 19 -1.98 2.11 -5.69
C ARG A 19 -2.42 1.23 -6.86
N GLU A 20 -1.57 0.31 -7.31
CA GLU A 20 -1.91 -0.64 -8.38
C GLU A 20 -3.15 -1.50 -8.04
N GLY A 21 -3.28 -1.89 -6.78
CA GLY A 21 -4.42 -2.67 -6.29
C GLY A 21 -5.70 -1.85 -6.27
N TYR A 22 -5.63 -0.64 -5.73
CA TYR A 22 -6.76 0.27 -5.57
C TYR A 22 -7.28 0.74 -6.93
N ASP A 23 -6.42 1.31 -7.78
CA ASP A 23 -6.80 1.89 -9.07
C ASP A 23 -7.43 0.85 -10.00
N ARG A 24 -6.97 -0.41 -9.94
CA ARG A 24 -7.59 -1.51 -10.70
C ARG A 24 -9.01 -1.82 -10.23
N CYS A 25 -9.29 -1.69 -8.94
CA CYS A 25 -10.60 -2.01 -8.35
C CYS A 25 -11.59 -0.83 -8.38
N HIS A 26 -11.10 0.40 -8.56
CA HIS A 26 -11.90 1.63 -8.51
C HIS A 26 -11.63 2.46 -9.78
N PRO A 27 -12.22 2.10 -10.94
CA PRO A 27 -11.96 2.79 -12.21
C PRO A 27 -12.43 4.25 -12.24
N ASP A 28 -13.35 4.62 -11.34
CA ASP A 28 -13.90 5.97 -11.21
C ASP A 28 -13.29 6.77 -10.03
N ASP A 29 -12.28 6.21 -9.36
CA ASP A 29 -11.57 6.85 -8.24
C ASP A 29 -10.05 6.64 -8.41
N SER A 30 -9.24 7.27 -7.57
CA SER A 30 -7.80 7.06 -7.59
C SER A 30 -7.22 6.91 -6.19
N PHE A 31 -6.13 6.15 -6.07
CA PHE A 31 -5.43 6.03 -4.80
C PHE A 31 -4.93 7.39 -4.30
N ALA A 32 -4.54 8.29 -5.21
CA ALA A 32 -4.13 9.65 -4.88
C ALA A 32 -5.28 10.45 -4.25
N ASP A 33 -6.49 10.35 -4.81
CA ASP A 33 -7.68 11.00 -4.26
C ASP A 33 -8.05 10.40 -2.90
N LEU A 34 -7.96 9.07 -2.74
CA LEU A 34 -8.14 8.41 -1.45
C LEU A 34 -7.16 8.96 -0.39
N VAL A 35 -5.87 9.08 -0.72
CA VAL A 35 -4.86 9.67 0.17
C VAL A 35 -5.24 11.09 0.56
N HIS A 36 -5.66 11.92 -0.39
CA HIS A 36 -6.08 13.29 -0.13
C HIS A 36 -7.31 13.35 0.82
N ARG A 37 -8.35 12.54 0.55
CA ARG A 37 -9.56 12.50 1.37
C ARG A 37 -9.32 11.93 2.78
N SER A 38 -8.36 11.03 2.93
CA SER A 38 -8.03 10.39 4.22
C SER A 38 -7.60 11.38 5.33
N ALA A 39 -7.15 12.57 4.94
CA ALA A 39 -6.83 13.65 5.87
C ALA A 39 -8.09 14.16 6.63
N PHE A 40 -9.25 14.13 5.97
CA PHE A 40 -10.49 14.73 6.47
C PHE A 40 -11.56 13.69 6.83
N SER A 41 -11.51 12.50 6.20
CA SER A 41 -12.51 11.45 6.36
C SER A 41 -11.96 10.29 7.18
N LYS A 42 -12.63 9.99 8.30
CA LYS A 42 -12.31 8.83 9.15
C LYS A 42 -12.47 7.52 8.38
N GLU A 43 -13.48 7.44 7.52
CA GLU A 43 -13.75 6.27 6.68
C GLU A 43 -12.62 6.06 5.66
N ASP A 44 -12.25 7.11 4.92
CA ASP A 44 -11.15 7.05 3.94
C ASP A 44 -9.80 6.75 4.62
N ARG A 45 -9.59 7.22 5.86
CA ARG A 45 -8.40 6.88 6.63
C ARG A 45 -8.31 5.39 6.95
N TYR A 46 -9.42 4.76 7.32
CA TYR A 46 -9.43 3.31 7.54
C TYR A 46 -9.29 2.54 6.24
N LEU A 47 -9.93 3.00 5.16
CA LEU A 47 -9.81 2.39 3.85
C LEU A 47 -8.35 2.44 3.35
N LEU A 48 -7.70 3.60 3.42
CA LEU A 48 -6.28 3.75 3.10
C LEU A 48 -5.43 2.80 3.94
N ARG A 49 -5.70 2.71 5.25
CA ARG A 49 -4.96 1.79 6.13
C ARG A 49 -5.08 0.33 5.69
N GLN A 50 -6.28 -0.11 5.32
CA GLN A 50 -6.52 -1.47 4.86
C GLN A 50 -5.76 -1.78 3.56
N TRP A 51 -5.70 -0.83 2.63
CA TRP A 51 -4.93 -0.98 1.39
C TRP A 51 -3.42 -1.07 1.64
N LEU A 52 -2.89 -0.26 2.55
CA LEU A 52 -1.48 -0.35 2.94
C LEU A 52 -1.16 -1.67 3.66
N ASP A 53 -2.08 -2.19 4.49
CA ASP A 53 -1.89 -3.47 5.17
C ASP A 53 -1.97 -4.66 4.19
N TYR A 54 -2.87 -4.62 3.21
CA TYR A 54 -2.87 -5.55 2.07
C TYR A 54 -1.52 -5.52 1.32
N ALA A 55 -1.03 -4.32 1.01
CA ALA A 55 0.23 -4.15 0.29
C ALA A 55 1.44 -4.68 1.07
N ARG A 56 1.50 -4.47 2.38
CA ARG A 56 2.54 -5.06 3.26
C ARG A 56 2.55 -6.58 3.21
N VAL A 57 1.38 -7.21 3.27
CA VAL A 57 1.27 -8.68 3.17
C VAL A 57 1.73 -9.16 1.79
N LYS A 58 1.33 -8.46 0.74
CA LYS A 58 1.70 -8.81 -0.64
C LYS A 58 3.18 -8.60 -0.94
N ALA A 59 3.79 -7.51 -0.46
CA ALA A 59 5.22 -7.25 -0.62
C ALA A 59 6.07 -8.36 0.02
N ARG A 60 5.70 -8.78 1.24
CA ARG A 60 6.32 -9.91 1.94
C ARG A 60 6.20 -11.21 1.15
N ALA A 61 5.04 -11.48 0.57
CA ALA A 61 4.83 -12.69 -0.23
C ALA A 61 5.60 -12.68 -1.56
N ALA A 62 5.81 -11.50 -2.15
CA ALA A 62 6.56 -11.34 -3.40
C ALA A 62 8.09 -11.37 -3.20
N GLY A 63 8.58 -11.37 -1.96
CA GLY A 63 10.02 -11.23 -1.68
C GLY A 63 10.58 -9.90 -2.19
N LYS A 64 9.73 -8.89 -2.39
CA LYS A 64 10.17 -7.57 -2.82
C LYS A 64 10.91 -6.94 -1.63
N PRO A 65 12.18 -6.51 -1.81
CA PRO A 65 12.96 -5.86 -0.76
C PRO A 65 12.30 -4.59 -0.26
#